data_AF-A0A926YLG5-F1
#
_entry.id   AF-A0A926YLG5-F1
#
_cell.length_a   1.000
_cell.length_b   1.000
_cell.length_c   1.000
_cell.angle_alpha   90.00
_cell.angle_beta   90.00
_cell.angle_gamma   90.00
#
_symmetry.space_group_name_H-M   'P 1'
#
loop_
_entity.id
_entity.type
_entity.pdbx_description
1 polymer ?
#
loop_
_entity_poly.entity_id
_entity_poly.type
_entity_poly.pdbx_seq_one_letter_code
_entity_poly.pdbx_strand_id
1 'polypeptide(L)'
;MIDSLSDDSKQSAQQRITCFVERFDDSYRKLAYYAALPLVLTPELLNYLRNQFLRGEVPWIAEIDLLLSDLCSPTGYEQYVMGTAVRAVLLEEMEQVLGRERMEAVARLLIDYVRKLARTKTHLGDRSLKAQQWAAMVYLDDQRQTAVQQIAQSLQDATMAEDAISQVGLSAASQAELAQLSRLTQELVPQLEHYTNLLEYADMVTQLLGGRASASPEVLERSYSVERIELPVPRMPRESRKVEIVDAVAETRIPEHLKPILKKRVGLSDTSLSTPLDRELYSRYQGYERWAVIVGISKYRDSSLNLKYADRDAEEFYQLLLTPNGGNFQPDHIRKFINEEATTANITRALRSFLKKPGREDLVLIYFVCHSAPDIDRRENVYLLTNDVDPSDISGTALPLHEIDLLLKESLLTEQVIILADICHSGAIAETVGRRAANDNSELVNRYLQGLSQNRIGALLTSTEANEISFEDKKWGGGHGVFTHYLLEGLRGAADQDNNGIVTIGELFEYVRENVKRATDDRQCPSVGISSFDRDLPIAIRESPIKVLIIDTNPRKDLNHHDGIRTLRNVIKRFNDRRQLEIEIALVVRAGDLQHLLLKHQPQVVHFCGHGSD
;
A
#
# COMPACT_ATOMS: atom_id res chain seq x y z
N MET A 1 30.87 -2.37 -2.78
CA MET A 1 29.91 -2.47 -3.89
C MET A 1 28.58 -2.07 -3.33
N ILE A 2 28.18 -0.82 -3.52
CA ILE A 2 26.89 -0.29 -3.09
C ILE A 2 25.88 -0.86 -4.09
N ASP A 3 24.83 -1.52 -3.59
CA ASP A 3 23.85 -2.26 -4.40
C ASP A 3 23.22 -1.31 -5.43
N SER A 4 23.73 -1.37 -6.66
CA SER A 4 23.06 -0.81 -7.83
C SER A 4 21.71 -1.49 -7.93
N LEU A 5 20.63 -0.71 -8.12
CA LEU A 5 19.28 -1.22 -8.44
C LEU A 5 19.40 -2.49 -9.28
N SER A 6 18.79 -3.60 -8.84
CA SER A 6 18.87 -4.87 -9.58
C SER A 6 18.45 -4.65 -11.03
N ASP A 7 19.10 -5.35 -11.96
CA ASP A 7 18.78 -5.22 -13.40
C ASP A 7 17.27 -5.45 -13.66
N ASP A 8 16.66 -6.37 -12.92
CA ASP A 8 15.21 -6.63 -12.93
C ASP A 8 14.37 -5.40 -12.50
N SER A 9 14.82 -4.65 -11.49
CA SER A 9 14.14 -3.43 -11.01
C SER A 9 14.23 -2.29 -12.02
N LYS A 10 15.40 -2.13 -12.67
CA LYS A 10 15.58 -1.14 -13.74
C LYS A 10 14.73 -1.49 -14.96
N GLN A 11 14.68 -2.77 -15.35
CA GLN A 11 13.89 -3.22 -16.49
C GLN A 11 12.38 -3.05 -16.24
N SER A 12 11.90 -3.36 -15.04
CA SER A 12 10.51 -3.13 -14.63
C SER A 12 10.15 -1.63 -14.64
N ALA A 13 11.06 -0.77 -14.15
CA ALA A 13 10.88 0.68 -14.20
C ALA A 13 10.81 1.22 -15.63
N GLN A 14 11.71 0.77 -16.52
CA GLN A 14 11.69 1.12 -17.95
C GLN A 14 10.39 0.69 -18.64
N GLN A 15 9.88 -0.50 -18.31
CA GLN A 15 8.58 -0.97 -18.83
C GLN A 15 7.44 -0.08 -18.36
N ARG A 16 7.38 0.29 -17.08
CA ARG A 16 6.37 1.21 -16.54
C ARG A 16 6.41 2.59 -17.22
N ILE A 17 7.61 3.15 -17.40
CA ILE A 17 7.79 4.43 -18.11
C ILE A 17 7.33 4.30 -19.56
N THR A 18 7.69 3.22 -20.24
CA THR A 18 7.31 2.98 -21.64
C THR A 18 5.80 2.82 -21.79
N CYS A 19 5.17 1.98 -20.96
CA CYS A 19 3.71 1.84 -20.93
C CYS A 19 3.00 3.17 -20.64
N PHE A 20 3.56 3.99 -19.76
CA PHE A 20 3.01 5.33 -19.47
C PHE A 20 3.10 6.23 -20.71
N VAL A 21 4.25 6.30 -21.37
CA VAL A 21 4.46 7.18 -22.54
C VAL A 21 3.65 6.70 -23.75
N GLU A 22 3.63 5.40 -24.04
CA GLU A 22 2.87 4.81 -25.15
C GLU A 22 1.36 5.00 -25.01
N ARG A 23 0.86 5.12 -23.77
CA ARG A 23 -0.55 5.42 -23.50
C ARG A 23 -0.94 6.83 -23.93
N PHE A 24 0.01 7.75 -24.01
CA PHE A 24 -0.20 9.15 -24.34
C PHE A 24 0.63 9.53 -25.58
N ASP A 25 1.68 10.32 -25.41
CA ASP A 25 2.62 10.69 -26.47
C ASP A 25 3.99 11.06 -25.85
N ASP A 26 5.00 11.23 -26.71
CA ASP A 26 6.38 11.49 -26.27
C ASP A 26 6.57 12.77 -25.44
N SER A 27 5.63 13.72 -25.50
CA SER A 27 5.67 14.93 -24.67
C SER A 27 5.52 14.61 -23.17
N TYR A 28 4.85 13.51 -22.83
CA TYR A 28 4.69 13.05 -21.44
C TYR A 28 6.00 12.54 -20.85
N ARG A 29 6.86 11.94 -21.68
CA ARG A 29 8.21 11.55 -21.27
C ARG A 29 9.03 12.77 -20.87
N LYS A 30 8.91 13.88 -21.63
CA LYS A 30 9.54 15.14 -21.28
C LYS A 30 9.10 15.61 -19.91
N LEU A 31 7.79 15.67 -19.63
CA LEU A 31 7.30 16.08 -18.30
C LEU A 31 7.82 15.19 -17.17
N ALA A 32 7.86 13.87 -17.40
CA ALA A 32 8.39 12.91 -16.43
C ALA A 32 9.86 13.18 -16.07
N TYR A 33 10.70 13.63 -17.02
CA TYR A 33 12.08 14.06 -16.72
C TYR A 33 12.15 15.18 -15.70
N TYR A 34 11.39 16.26 -15.91
CA TYR A 34 11.37 17.40 -14.97
C TYR A 34 10.78 17.02 -13.61
N ALA A 35 9.79 16.12 -13.60
CA ALA A 35 9.14 15.62 -12.39
C ALA A 35 10.01 14.64 -11.58
N ALA A 36 11.05 14.05 -12.17
CA ALA A 36 11.93 13.12 -11.47
C ALA A 36 12.92 13.82 -10.53
N LEU A 37 13.26 15.09 -10.76
CA LEU A 37 14.25 15.79 -9.93
C LEU A 37 13.75 16.10 -8.51
N PRO A 38 12.52 16.62 -8.30
CA PRO A 38 11.91 16.76 -6.98
C PRO A 38 11.77 15.42 -6.25
N LEU A 39 12.02 15.41 -4.94
CA LEU A 39 11.69 14.26 -4.09
C LEU A 39 10.19 14.13 -3.83
N VAL A 40 9.51 15.28 -3.68
CA VAL A 40 8.06 15.37 -3.48
C VAL A 40 7.48 16.27 -4.54
N LEU A 41 6.46 15.78 -5.23
CA LEU A 41 5.69 16.48 -6.22
C LEU A 41 4.38 16.96 -5.62
N THR A 42 4.01 18.20 -5.96
CA THR A 42 2.66 18.72 -5.76
C THR A 42 2.10 19.13 -7.13
N PRO A 43 0.77 19.17 -7.31
CA PRO A 43 0.17 19.69 -8.54
C PRO A 43 0.68 21.10 -8.88
N GLU A 44 0.83 21.97 -7.88
CA GLU A 44 1.38 23.33 -8.06
C GLU A 44 2.82 23.30 -8.56
N LEU A 45 3.68 22.47 -7.96
CA LEU A 45 5.07 22.35 -8.37
C LEU A 45 5.19 21.78 -9.80
N LEU A 46 4.41 20.75 -10.11
CA LEU A 46 4.43 20.12 -11.43
C LEU A 46 3.93 21.07 -12.52
N ASN A 47 2.87 21.84 -12.23
CA ASN A 47 2.40 22.92 -13.09
C ASN A 47 3.46 24.01 -13.27
N TYR A 48 4.17 24.38 -12.21
CA TYR A 48 5.24 25.37 -12.28
C TYR A 48 6.40 24.89 -13.17
N LEU A 49 6.82 23.63 -13.02
CA LEU A 49 7.83 22.99 -13.87
C LEU A 49 7.39 22.97 -15.35
N ARG A 50 6.16 22.52 -15.62
CA ARG A 50 5.63 22.47 -16.99
C ARG A 50 5.55 23.87 -17.61
N ASN A 51 5.03 24.87 -16.88
CA ASN A 51 4.92 26.22 -17.40
C ASN A 51 6.28 26.88 -17.65
N GLN A 52 7.29 26.56 -16.83
CA GLN A 52 8.62 27.13 -17.01
C GLN A 52 9.37 26.50 -18.19
N PHE A 53 9.29 25.18 -18.35
CA PHE A 53 10.17 24.46 -19.27
C PHE A 53 9.48 23.86 -20.49
N LEU A 54 8.16 23.66 -20.45
CA LEU A 54 7.41 22.84 -21.41
C LEU A 54 6.13 23.51 -21.90
N ARG A 55 6.00 24.83 -21.72
CA ARG A 55 4.80 25.58 -22.09
C ARG A 55 4.59 25.54 -23.60
N GLY A 56 3.45 24.99 -24.03
CA GLY A 56 3.10 24.82 -25.44
C GLY A 56 3.63 23.53 -26.07
N GLU A 57 4.51 22.80 -25.38
CA GLU A 57 5.00 21.48 -25.80
C GLU A 57 4.24 20.34 -25.12
N VAL A 58 3.92 20.52 -23.82
CA VAL A 58 3.21 19.52 -23.03
C VAL A 58 1.84 20.06 -22.60
N PRO A 59 0.76 19.31 -22.86
CA PRO A 59 -0.58 19.73 -22.45
C PRO A 59 -0.67 19.73 -20.92
N TRP A 60 -1.41 20.68 -20.36
CA TRP A 60 -1.56 20.80 -18.90
C TRP A 60 -2.12 19.54 -18.24
N ILE A 61 -2.90 18.74 -18.98
CA ILE A 61 -3.49 17.50 -18.47
C ILE A 61 -2.43 16.43 -18.14
N ALA A 62 -1.27 16.49 -18.79
CA ALA A 62 -0.16 15.57 -18.53
C ALA A 62 0.31 15.63 -17.06
N GLU A 63 0.07 16.75 -16.37
CA GLU A 63 0.36 16.89 -14.93
C GLU A 63 -0.45 15.89 -14.12
N ILE A 64 -1.76 15.82 -14.35
CA ILE A 64 -2.69 14.94 -13.63
C ILE A 64 -2.43 13.49 -14.02
N ASP A 65 -2.28 13.24 -15.33
CA ASP A 65 -1.99 11.92 -15.85
C ASP A 65 -0.71 11.33 -15.25
N LEU A 66 0.35 12.15 -15.07
CA LEU A 66 1.60 11.73 -14.45
C LEU A 66 1.43 11.47 -12.94
N LEU A 67 0.80 12.38 -12.20
CA LEU A 67 0.64 12.24 -10.74
C LEU A 67 -0.23 11.03 -10.35
N LEU A 68 -1.22 10.69 -11.19
CA LEU A 68 -2.12 9.56 -10.97
C LEU A 68 -1.69 8.28 -11.71
N SER A 69 -0.54 8.30 -12.38
CA SER A 69 0.00 7.13 -13.06
C SER A 69 0.66 6.16 -12.08
N ASP A 70 0.94 4.96 -12.55
CA ASP A 70 1.77 3.99 -11.85
C ASP A 70 3.25 4.44 -11.75
N LEU A 71 3.63 5.67 -12.12
CA LEU A 71 4.98 6.19 -11.86
C LEU A 71 5.08 6.89 -10.49
N CYS A 72 3.94 7.33 -9.95
CA CYS A 72 3.84 8.14 -8.75
C CYS A 72 2.90 7.48 -7.71
N SER A 73 3.24 7.64 -6.44
CA SER A 73 2.40 7.19 -5.32
C SER A 73 2.04 8.39 -4.44
N PRO A 74 0.78 8.53 -3.99
CA PRO A 74 0.39 9.58 -3.06
C PRO A 74 1.02 9.32 -1.68
N THR A 75 1.60 10.34 -1.05
CA THR A 75 2.23 10.26 0.28
C THR A 75 1.61 11.22 1.30
N GLY A 76 0.66 12.06 0.88
CA GLY A 76 -0.03 13.04 1.72
C GLY A 76 -0.99 13.91 0.91
N TYR A 77 -1.61 14.91 1.55
CA TYR A 77 -2.50 15.85 0.87
C TYR A 77 -1.76 16.58 -0.25
N GLU A 78 -2.18 16.33 -1.50
CA GLU A 78 -1.55 16.86 -2.72
C GLU A 78 -0.05 16.58 -2.85
N GLN A 79 0.45 15.53 -2.18
CA GLN A 79 1.86 15.13 -2.21
C GLN A 79 2.01 13.77 -2.85
N TYR A 80 2.91 13.71 -3.82
CA TYR A 80 3.20 12.50 -4.59
C TYR A 80 4.71 12.27 -4.60
N VAL A 81 5.11 11.00 -4.56
CA VAL A 81 6.50 10.58 -4.69
C VAL A 81 6.61 9.69 -5.91
N MET A 82 7.59 9.99 -6.77
CA MET A 82 7.91 9.14 -7.91
C MET A 82 8.69 7.91 -7.43
N GLY A 83 8.32 6.72 -7.90
CA GLY A 83 8.98 5.48 -7.48
C GLY A 83 10.50 5.55 -7.70
N THR A 84 11.29 5.10 -6.73
CA THR A 84 12.75 5.29 -6.70
C THR A 84 13.46 4.76 -7.96
N ALA A 85 13.09 3.57 -8.44
CA ALA A 85 13.67 2.99 -9.66
C ALA A 85 13.25 3.76 -10.94
N VAL A 86 11.99 4.22 -10.99
CA VAL A 86 11.47 5.05 -12.10
C VAL A 86 12.19 6.39 -12.14
N ARG A 87 12.33 7.05 -10.99
CA ARG A 87 13.06 8.30 -10.81
C ARG A 87 14.51 8.17 -11.28
N ALA A 88 15.20 7.10 -10.87
CA ALA A 88 16.59 6.86 -11.26
C ALA A 88 16.75 6.74 -12.79
N VAL A 89 15.89 5.93 -13.44
CA VAL A 89 15.90 5.76 -14.91
C VAL A 89 15.60 7.09 -15.61
N LEU A 90 14.59 7.84 -15.17
CA LEU A 90 14.23 9.12 -15.79
C LEU A 90 15.31 10.18 -15.64
N LEU A 91 16.05 10.20 -14.51
CA LEU A 91 17.16 11.13 -14.32
C LEU A 91 18.37 10.77 -15.19
N GLU A 92 18.68 9.48 -15.34
CA GLU A 92 19.72 8.99 -16.25
C GLU A 92 19.38 9.34 -17.71
N GLU A 93 18.14 9.07 -18.14
CA GLU A 93 17.65 9.48 -19.45
C GLU A 93 17.64 11.00 -19.63
N MET A 94 17.24 11.76 -18.61
CA MET A 94 17.22 13.23 -18.64
C MET A 94 18.61 13.80 -18.87
N GLU A 95 19.63 13.30 -18.18
CA GLU A 95 21.00 13.76 -18.37
C GLU A 95 21.50 13.48 -19.79
N GLN A 96 21.18 12.30 -20.33
CA GLN A 96 21.56 11.92 -21.70
C GLN A 96 20.83 12.74 -22.78
N VAL A 97 19.54 13.00 -22.58
CA VAL A 97 18.67 13.62 -23.61
C VAL A 97 18.66 15.15 -23.52
N LEU A 98 18.57 15.71 -22.31
CA LEU A 98 18.42 17.16 -22.08
C LEU A 98 19.71 17.83 -21.59
N GLY A 99 20.69 17.04 -21.14
CA GLY A 99 21.97 17.53 -20.66
C GLY A 99 21.94 18.07 -19.22
N ARG A 100 23.13 18.11 -18.62
CA ARG A 100 23.34 18.57 -17.24
C ARG A 100 22.92 20.02 -17.00
N GLU A 101 23.14 20.92 -17.96
CA GLU A 101 22.71 22.32 -17.86
C GLU A 101 21.19 22.44 -17.61
N ARG A 102 20.39 21.54 -18.19
CA ARG A 102 18.94 21.54 -17.98
C ARG A 102 18.60 21.07 -16.58
N MET A 103 19.25 20.01 -16.09
CA MET A 103 19.07 19.53 -14.71
C MET A 103 19.41 20.61 -13.69
N GLU A 104 20.50 21.35 -13.91
CA GLU A 104 20.88 22.49 -13.08
C GLU A 104 19.84 23.60 -13.10
N ALA A 105 19.25 23.92 -14.26
CA ALA A 105 18.17 24.91 -14.35
C ALA A 105 16.92 24.48 -13.55
N VAL A 106 16.56 23.19 -13.59
CA VAL A 106 15.47 22.63 -12.78
C VAL A 106 15.80 22.70 -11.30
N ALA A 107 17.00 22.30 -10.90
CA ALA A 107 17.46 22.36 -9.52
C ALA A 107 17.44 23.79 -8.96
N ARG A 108 17.90 24.80 -9.72
CA ARG A 108 17.81 26.22 -9.32
C ARG A 108 16.37 26.65 -9.09
N LEU A 109 15.46 26.29 -10.01
CA LEU A 109 14.04 26.59 -9.86
C LEU A 109 13.43 25.93 -8.62
N LEU A 110 13.81 24.68 -8.32
CA LEU A 110 13.34 24.00 -7.11
C LEU A 110 13.84 24.65 -5.83
N ILE A 111 15.10 25.09 -5.79
CA ILE A 111 15.64 25.82 -4.65
C ILE A 111 14.86 27.11 -4.42
N ASP A 112 14.58 27.87 -5.48
CA ASP A 112 13.82 29.12 -5.36
C ASP A 112 12.36 28.87 -4.96
N TYR A 113 11.75 27.81 -5.49
CA TYR A 113 10.43 27.36 -5.09
C TYR A 113 10.37 26.99 -3.59
N VAL A 114 11.29 26.16 -3.11
CA VAL A 114 11.37 25.75 -1.69
C VAL A 114 11.63 26.96 -0.78
N ARG A 115 12.51 27.89 -1.17
CA ARG A 115 12.73 29.14 -0.42
C ARG A 115 11.47 29.99 -0.33
N LYS A 116 10.67 30.06 -1.40
CA LYS A 116 9.39 30.77 -1.40
C LYS A 116 8.39 30.10 -0.47
N LEU A 117 8.27 28.76 -0.53
CA LEU A 117 7.41 27.97 0.35
C LEU A 117 7.76 28.11 1.84
N ALA A 118 9.05 28.13 2.16
CA ALA A 118 9.52 28.30 3.54
C ALA A 118 9.09 29.67 4.14
N ARG A 119 8.93 30.70 3.31
CA ARG A 119 8.47 32.03 3.73
C ARG A 119 6.95 32.10 3.93
N THR A 120 6.18 31.28 3.23
CA THR A 120 4.71 31.35 3.21
C THR A 120 4.01 30.39 4.17
N LYS A 121 4.77 29.63 5.01
CA LYS A 121 4.25 28.62 5.98
C LYS A 121 3.23 27.67 5.34
N THR A 122 3.73 26.75 4.54
CA THR A 122 2.92 25.75 3.81
C THR A 122 2.81 24.41 4.53
N HIS A 123 2.02 23.49 3.98
CA HIS A 123 1.74 22.15 4.54
C HIS A 123 2.94 21.18 4.54
N LEU A 124 4.04 21.52 3.86
CA LEU A 124 5.29 20.77 3.89
C LEU A 124 6.06 21.10 5.18
N GLY A 125 6.39 20.08 5.98
CA GLY A 125 7.16 20.26 7.21
C GLY A 125 8.59 20.76 6.94
N ASP A 126 9.18 21.47 7.91
CA ASP A 126 10.54 22.05 7.81
C ASP A 126 11.62 21.02 7.41
N ARG A 127 11.43 19.75 7.82
CA ARG A 127 12.33 18.63 7.47
C ARG A 127 12.20 18.23 5.99
N SER A 128 10.99 18.13 5.46
CA SER A 128 10.74 17.77 4.06
C SER A 128 11.22 18.87 3.10
N LEU A 129 11.04 20.14 3.48
CA LEU A 129 11.58 21.27 2.72
C LEU A 129 13.10 21.25 2.67
N LYS A 130 13.77 20.94 3.79
CA LYS A 130 15.24 20.77 3.82
C LYS A 130 15.71 19.61 2.94
N ALA A 131 15.07 18.45 3.03
CA ALA A 131 15.40 17.29 2.19
C ALA A 131 15.26 17.61 0.69
N GLN A 132 14.16 18.27 0.30
CA GLN A 132 13.92 18.68 -1.07
C GLN A 132 14.91 19.76 -1.54
N GLN A 133 15.32 20.67 -0.64
CA GLN A 133 16.37 21.65 -0.92
C GLN A 133 17.73 20.96 -1.15
N TRP A 134 18.15 20.04 -0.28
CA TRP A 134 19.41 19.31 -0.44
C TRP A 134 19.43 18.48 -1.72
N ALA A 135 18.33 17.78 -2.02
CA ALA A 135 18.18 17.01 -3.25
C ALA A 135 18.33 17.87 -4.51
N ALA A 136 17.91 19.13 -4.49
CA ALA A 136 18.16 20.05 -5.60
C ALA A 136 19.61 20.58 -5.58
N MET A 137 20.15 20.94 -4.41
CA MET A 137 21.50 21.49 -4.29
C MET A 137 22.60 20.55 -4.76
N VAL A 138 22.45 19.23 -4.61
CA VAL A 138 23.48 18.27 -5.06
C VAL A 138 23.70 18.24 -6.57
N TYR A 139 22.71 18.71 -7.36
CA TYR A 139 22.85 18.88 -8.82
C TYR A 139 23.62 20.14 -9.21
N LEU A 140 23.88 21.07 -8.28
CA LEU A 140 24.61 22.32 -8.55
C LEU A 140 26.03 22.22 -7.99
N ASP A 141 27.04 22.32 -8.85
CA ASP A 141 28.45 22.20 -8.42
C ASP A 141 28.82 23.22 -7.33
N ASP A 142 28.27 24.44 -7.39
CA ASP A 142 28.52 25.49 -6.40
C ASP A 142 27.79 25.30 -5.05
N GLN A 143 26.80 24.40 -4.99
CA GLN A 143 26.01 24.13 -3.78
C GLN A 143 26.17 22.70 -3.25
N ARG A 144 26.72 21.77 -4.04
CA ARG A 144 26.85 20.35 -3.68
C ARG A 144 27.61 20.15 -2.37
N GLN A 145 28.76 20.82 -2.23
CA GLN A 145 29.57 20.74 -1.01
C GLN A 145 28.79 21.23 0.22
N THR A 146 28.03 22.32 0.07
CA THR A 146 27.19 22.86 1.15
C THR A 146 26.06 21.91 1.52
N ALA A 147 25.41 21.26 0.54
CA ALA A 147 24.39 20.25 0.81
C ALA A 147 24.95 19.05 1.57
N VAL A 148 26.11 18.56 1.14
CA VAL A 148 26.83 17.46 1.79
C VAL A 148 27.20 17.80 3.24
N GLN A 149 27.72 19.00 3.49
CA GLN A 149 28.00 19.48 4.84
C GLN A 149 26.73 19.52 5.71
N GLN A 150 25.60 19.98 5.17
CA GLN A 150 24.35 20.06 5.92
C GLN A 150 23.74 18.68 6.22
N ILE A 151 23.83 17.74 5.28
CA ILE A 151 23.42 16.34 5.48
C ILE A 151 24.30 15.69 6.55
N ALA A 152 25.63 15.81 6.43
CA ALA A 152 26.57 15.28 7.40
C ALA A 152 26.36 15.87 8.80
N GLN A 153 26.13 17.18 8.92
CA GLN A 153 25.83 17.81 10.21
C GLN A 153 24.54 17.24 10.81
N SER A 154 23.49 17.05 10.00
CA SER A 154 22.23 16.50 10.48
C SER A 154 22.35 15.03 10.93
N LEU A 155 23.17 14.23 10.24
CA LEU A 155 23.52 12.87 10.65
C LEU A 155 24.31 12.84 11.96
N GLN A 156 25.28 13.77 12.12
CA GLN A 156 26.03 13.92 13.35
C GLN A 156 25.11 14.29 14.52
N ASP A 157 24.29 15.32 14.35
CA ASP A 157 23.36 15.81 15.37
C ASP A 157 22.39 14.70 15.83
N ALA A 158 21.83 13.94 14.88
CA ALA A 158 20.95 12.82 15.17
C ALA A 158 21.68 11.68 15.91
N THR A 159 22.96 11.47 15.64
CA THR A 159 23.77 10.45 16.33
C THR A 159 24.21 10.88 17.73
N MET A 160 24.40 12.18 17.96
CA MET A 160 24.83 12.72 19.25
C MET A 160 23.66 13.08 20.18
N ALA A 161 22.43 13.05 19.69
CA ALA A 161 21.22 13.25 20.48
C ALA A 161 20.98 12.04 21.43
N GLU A 162 21.61 12.07 22.60
CA GLU A 162 21.46 11.06 23.67
C GLU A 162 20.06 11.11 24.31
N ASP A 163 19.58 9.92 24.69
CA ASP A 163 18.32 9.74 25.40
C ASP A 163 18.48 10.18 26.86
N ALA A 164 17.94 11.35 27.22
CA ALA A 164 18.15 12.03 28.51
C ALA A 164 17.72 11.22 29.74
N ILE A 165 16.96 10.14 29.54
CA ILE A 165 16.35 9.31 30.58
C ILE A 165 17.12 8.01 30.82
N SER A 166 17.70 7.41 29.77
CA SER A 166 18.14 6.01 29.81
C SER A 166 19.66 5.80 29.79
N GLN A 167 20.46 6.77 29.33
CA GLN A 167 21.94 6.68 29.19
C GLN A 167 22.47 5.39 28.50
N VAL A 168 21.63 4.63 27.77
CA VAL A 168 21.96 3.28 27.28
C VAL A 168 21.86 3.15 25.73
N GLY A 169 21.57 4.22 25.00
CA GLY A 169 21.62 4.21 23.53
C GLY A 169 20.90 5.39 22.89
N LEU A 170 20.77 5.35 21.56
CA LEU A 170 19.98 6.32 20.80
C LEU A 170 18.47 6.22 21.11
N SER A 171 17.82 7.38 21.23
CA SER A 171 16.35 7.46 21.32
C SER A 171 15.68 6.94 20.04
N ALA A 172 14.42 6.48 20.14
CA ALA A 172 13.64 6.05 18.98
C ALA A 172 13.48 7.17 17.92
N ALA A 173 13.39 8.43 18.36
CA ALA A 173 13.32 9.59 17.47
C ALA A 173 14.63 9.81 16.70
N SER A 174 15.78 9.67 17.37
CA SER A 174 17.10 9.75 16.77
C SER A 174 17.34 8.62 15.76
N GLN A 175 16.89 7.40 16.07
CA GLN A 175 16.96 6.25 15.15
C GLN A 175 16.12 6.47 13.89
N ALA A 176 14.90 6.99 14.03
CA ALA A 176 14.05 7.32 12.89
C ALA A 176 14.65 8.43 12.01
N GLU A 177 15.25 9.45 12.62
CA GLU A 177 15.91 10.54 11.90
C GLU A 177 17.15 10.06 11.14
N LEU A 178 17.95 9.18 11.75
CA LEU A 178 19.08 8.51 11.08
C LEU A 178 18.63 7.64 9.91
N ALA A 179 17.59 6.82 10.07
CA ALA A 179 17.03 6.03 8.97
C ALA A 179 16.55 6.91 7.81
N GLN A 180 15.95 8.05 8.11
CA GLN A 180 15.48 9.00 7.10
C GLN A 180 16.64 9.64 6.33
N LEU A 181 17.64 10.16 7.04
CA LEU A 181 18.80 10.83 6.43
C LEU A 181 19.68 9.85 5.64
N SER A 182 19.83 8.61 6.11
CA SER A 182 20.55 7.57 5.37
C SER A 182 19.85 7.18 4.08
N ARG A 183 18.51 7.01 4.10
CA ARG A 183 17.73 6.76 2.88
C ARG A 183 17.83 7.91 1.89
N LEU A 184 17.69 9.16 2.35
CA LEU A 184 17.89 10.35 1.50
C LEU A 184 19.28 10.34 0.86
N THR A 185 20.32 10.03 1.63
CA THR A 185 21.70 9.98 1.13
C THR A 185 21.86 8.90 0.05
N GLN A 186 21.24 7.74 0.24
CA GLN A 186 21.23 6.65 -0.75
C GLN A 186 20.47 7.02 -2.03
N GLU A 187 19.38 7.79 -1.95
CA GLU A 187 18.65 8.29 -3.13
C GLU A 187 19.42 9.32 -3.97
N LEU A 188 20.47 9.91 -3.40
CA LEU A 188 21.32 10.92 -4.04
C LEU A 188 22.66 10.36 -4.53
N VAL A 189 22.87 9.03 -4.47
CA VAL A 189 24.13 8.35 -4.85
C VAL A 189 24.72 8.86 -6.17
N PRO A 190 23.98 8.98 -7.30
CA PRO A 190 24.57 9.41 -8.57
C PRO A 190 25.25 10.79 -8.51
N GLN A 191 24.79 11.69 -7.63
CA GLN A 191 25.36 13.02 -7.45
C GLN A 191 26.39 13.10 -6.31
N LEU A 192 26.51 12.01 -5.54
CA LEU A 192 27.36 11.92 -4.35
C LEU A 192 28.49 10.87 -4.49
N GLU A 193 28.75 10.35 -5.69
CA GLU A 193 29.75 9.30 -5.94
C GLU A 193 31.16 9.67 -5.42
N HIS A 194 31.50 10.97 -5.40
CA HIS A 194 32.78 11.48 -4.92
C HIS A 194 32.85 11.61 -3.39
N TYR A 195 31.74 11.44 -2.68
CA TYR A 195 31.61 11.53 -1.23
C TYR A 195 31.45 10.14 -0.61
N THR A 196 32.38 9.24 -0.90
CA THR A 196 32.36 7.83 -0.46
C THR A 196 32.16 7.67 1.04
N ASN A 197 32.83 8.47 1.87
CA ASN A 197 32.65 8.41 3.34
C ASN A 197 31.19 8.68 3.78
N LEU A 198 30.47 9.59 3.10
CA LEU A 198 29.07 9.89 3.42
C LEU A 198 28.17 8.71 3.01
N LEU A 199 28.41 8.12 1.84
CA LEU A 199 27.66 6.98 1.33
C LEU A 199 27.90 5.72 2.17
N GLU A 200 29.15 5.43 2.53
CA GLU A 200 29.52 4.30 3.39
C GLU A 200 28.93 4.46 4.80
N TYR A 201 28.90 5.69 5.34
CA TYR A 201 28.26 5.95 6.63
C TYR A 201 26.75 5.70 6.58
N ALA A 202 26.06 6.19 5.54
CA ALA A 202 24.62 5.99 5.37
C ALA A 202 24.25 4.50 5.23
N ASP A 203 25.06 3.73 4.50
CA ASP A 203 24.93 2.28 4.37
C ASP A 203 25.13 1.57 5.73
N MET A 204 26.20 1.88 6.46
CA MET A 204 26.45 1.35 7.80
C MET A 204 25.26 1.61 8.75
N VAL A 205 24.74 2.84 8.79
CA VAL A 205 23.56 3.19 9.62
C VAL A 205 22.34 2.36 9.23
N THR A 206 22.10 2.17 7.93
CA THR A 206 20.97 1.37 7.44
C THR A 206 21.09 -0.10 7.86
N GLN A 207 22.30 -0.66 7.81
CA GLN A 207 22.58 -2.02 8.28
C GLN A 207 22.39 -2.17 9.79
N LEU A 208 22.85 -1.18 10.57
CA LEU A 208 22.70 -1.16 12.03
C LEU A 208 21.23 -1.11 12.47
N LEU A 209 20.40 -0.31 11.79
CA LEU A 209 18.98 -0.16 12.11
C LEU A 209 18.11 -1.34 11.61
N GLY A 210 18.52 -2.02 10.54
CA GLY A 210 17.76 -3.11 9.91
C GLY A 210 17.86 -4.49 10.58
N GLY A 211 18.49 -4.62 11.75
CA GLY A 211 18.56 -5.89 12.50
C GLY A 211 19.36 -7.01 11.83
N ARG A 212 20.07 -6.74 10.73
CA ARG A 212 21.00 -7.69 10.12
C ARG A 212 22.23 -7.80 11.02
N ALA A 213 22.44 -8.98 11.61
CA ALA A 213 23.61 -9.27 12.41
C ALA A 213 24.91 -8.90 11.66
N SER A 214 25.74 -8.12 12.35
CA SER A 214 27.10 -7.66 12.05
C SER A 214 27.29 -6.81 10.78
N ALA A 215 27.27 -5.48 10.93
CA ALA A 215 28.30 -4.69 10.27
C ALA A 215 29.66 -5.33 10.61
N SER A 216 30.51 -5.56 9.62
CA SER A 216 31.82 -6.21 9.84
C SER A 216 32.60 -5.42 10.92
N PRO A 217 33.36 -6.06 11.83
CA PRO A 217 34.13 -5.35 12.86
C PRO A 217 35.00 -4.21 12.29
N GLU A 218 35.52 -4.40 11.07
CA GLU A 218 36.28 -3.40 10.31
C GLU A 218 35.48 -2.13 9.96
N VAL A 219 34.16 -2.24 9.76
CA VAL A 219 33.26 -1.11 9.46
C VAL A 219 32.96 -0.30 10.73
N LEU A 220 32.86 -0.96 11.88
CA LEU A 220 32.58 -0.33 13.17
C LEU A 220 33.82 0.35 13.80
N GLU A 221 35.02 -0.04 13.38
CA GLU A 221 36.30 0.58 13.80
C GLU A 221 36.75 1.72 12.87
N ARG A 222 36.06 1.93 11.74
CA ARG A 222 36.41 2.94 10.75
C ARG A 222 35.94 4.34 11.19
N SER A 223 36.79 5.34 11.00
CA SER A 223 36.42 6.74 11.20
C SER A 223 35.82 7.31 9.92
N TYR A 224 34.62 7.90 10.04
CA TYR A 224 33.93 8.56 8.95
C TYR A 224 34.10 10.06 9.09
N SER A 225 34.67 10.71 8.08
CA SER A 225 34.75 12.17 8.02
C SER A 225 34.27 12.69 6.68
N VAL A 226 33.43 13.73 6.72
CA VAL A 226 32.83 14.36 5.54
C VAL A 226 32.98 15.86 5.70
N GLU A 227 33.76 16.51 4.82
CA GLU A 227 33.89 17.98 4.82
C GLU A 227 34.23 18.60 6.18
N ARG A 228 35.14 17.96 6.93
CA ARG A 228 35.57 18.32 8.32
C ARG A 228 34.55 18.02 9.43
N ILE A 229 33.46 17.34 9.12
CA ILE A 229 32.49 16.81 10.09
C ILE A 229 32.83 15.35 10.37
N GLU A 230 33.12 15.02 11.62
CA GLU A 230 33.35 13.65 12.06
C GLU A 230 32.01 12.99 12.38
N LEU A 231 31.71 11.86 11.74
CA LEU A 231 30.48 11.11 11.92
C LEU A 231 30.72 9.93 12.86
N PRO A 232 30.25 9.98 14.13
CA PRO A 232 30.46 8.90 15.07
C PRO A 232 29.60 7.68 14.72
N VAL A 233 30.05 6.49 15.10
CA VAL A 233 29.25 5.26 14.96
C VAL A 233 28.08 5.30 15.96
N PRO A 234 26.82 5.12 15.52
CA PRO A 234 25.66 5.14 16.39
C PRO A 234 25.72 4.07 17.49
N ARG A 235 25.45 4.47 18.74
CA ARG A 235 25.32 3.52 19.87
C ARG A 235 23.91 2.94 19.91
N MET A 236 23.77 1.72 19.39
CA MET A 236 22.51 0.99 19.42
C MET A 236 22.15 0.55 20.85
N PRO A 237 20.88 0.60 21.26
CA PRO A 237 20.44 0.03 22.53
C PRO A 237 20.80 -1.45 22.59
N ARG A 238 21.42 -1.92 23.68
CA ARG A 238 21.65 -3.36 23.88
C ARG A 238 20.30 -4.06 24.01
N GLU A 239 20.06 -5.11 23.23
CA GLU A 239 18.91 -6.00 23.40
C GLU A 239 18.82 -6.42 24.87
N SER A 240 17.85 -5.85 25.56
CA SER A 240 17.61 -6.10 26.97
C SER A 240 16.61 -7.24 27.06
N ARG A 241 17.07 -8.38 27.61
CA ARG A 241 16.20 -9.46 28.11
C ARG A 241 15.00 -8.85 28.84
N LYS A 242 13.79 -9.31 28.49
CA LYS A 242 12.53 -9.21 29.23
C LYS A 242 12.53 -8.12 30.32
N VAL A 243 11.99 -6.96 29.99
CA VAL A 243 11.41 -6.06 30.99
C VAL A 243 9.90 -6.13 30.78
N GLU A 244 9.21 -6.70 31.77
CA GLU A 244 7.77 -6.53 31.93
C GLU A 244 7.50 -5.04 32.13
N ILE A 245 6.77 -4.41 31.21
CA ILE A 245 6.17 -3.11 31.48
C ILE A 245 4.85 -3.38 32.20
N VAL A 246 4.94 -3.33 33.52
CA VAL A 246 3.81 -3.15 34.43
C VAL A 246 3.53 -1.65 34.50
N ASP A 247 2.27 -1.28 34.32
CA ASP A 247 1.60 -0.01 34.61
C ASP A 247 2.47 1.23 34.92
N ALA A 248 2.49 2.18 33.99
CA ALA A 248 2.75 3.60 34.27
C ALA A 248 2.01 4.52 33.29
N VAL A 249 0.67 4.46 33.30
CA VAL A 249 -0.16 5.58 32.81
C VAL A 249 -0.42 6.50 34.02
N ALA A 250 0.45 7.48 34.24
CA ALA A 250 0.14 8.63 35.09
C ALA A 250 1.09 9.82 34.85
N GLU A 251 0.49 10.92 34.40
CA GLU A 251 0.87 12.31 34.68
C GLU A 251 2.09 12.92 33.96
N THR A 252 1.83 13.46 32.77
CA THR A 252 2.39 14.76 32.37
C THR A 252 1.27 15.76 32.11
N ARG A 253 1.14 16.75 32.99
CA ARG A 253 0.20 17.88 32.84
C ARG A 253 0.60 18.74 31.65
N ILE A 254 -0.13 18.62 30.54
CA ILE A 254 -0.11 19.59 29.44
C ILE A 254 -0.69 20.91 29.98
N PRO A 255 0.04 22.05 29.94
CA PRO A 255 -0.49 23.35 30.33
C PRO A 255 -1.74 23.70 29.52
N GLU A 256 -2.81 24.15 30.18
CA GLU A 256 -4.13 24.42 29.55
C GLU A 256 -4.05 25.35 28.33
N HIS A 257 -3.09 26.29 28.31
CA HIS A 257 -2.90 27.21 27.18
C HIS A 257 -2.25 26.57 25.94
N LEU A 258 -1.67 25.37 26.05
CA LEU A 258 -1.06 24.62 24.94
C LEU A 258 -2.00 23.56 24.34
N LYS A 259 -3.07 23.18 25.04
CA LYS A 259 -4.11 22.25 24.53
C LYS A 259 -4.81 22.74 23.24
N PRO A 260 -5.07 24.04 23.03
CA PRO A 260 -5.60 24.55 21.76
C PRO A 260 -4.58 24.56 20.62
N ILE A 261 -3.28 24.58 20.93
CA ILE A 261 -2.19 24.73 19.96
C ILE A 261 -1.78 23.37 19.38
N LEU A 262 -1.85 22.30 20.18
CA LEU A 262 -1.62 20.92 19.74
C LEU A 262 -2.76 20.34 18.87
N LYS A 263 -3.96 20.93 18.91
CA LYS A 263 -5.08 20.60 18.01
C LYS A 263 -4.90 21.04 16.55
N LYS A 264 -3.81 21.76 16.21
CA LYS A 264 -3.68 22.46 14.92
C LYS A 264 -2.54 21.98 14.02
N ARG A 265 -1.92 20.81 14.29
CA ARG A 265 -0.68 20.39 13.60
C ARG A 265 -0.61 18.93 13.17
N VAL A 266 -1.74 18.35 12.79
CA VAL A 266 -1.79 17.08 12.04
C VAL A 266 -2.62 17.37 10.78
N GLY A 267 -1.94 17.47 9.65
CA GLY A 267 -2.53 17.87 8.37
C GLY A 267 -2.91 16.67 7.52
N LEU A 268 -4.08 16.12 7.78
CA LEU A 268 -5.02 15.65 6.76
C LEU A 268 -6.29 16.47 7.01
N SER A 269 -6.98 16.88 5.95
CA SER A 269 -8.23 17.62 6.08
C SER A 269 -9.21 16.87 6.99
N ASP A 270 -9.37 17.40 8.20
CA ASP A 270 -10.06 16.83 9.36
C ASP A 270 -11.60 16.86 9.23
N THR A 271 -12.11 16.74 8.00
CA THR A 271 -13.53 16.97 7.66
C THR A 271 -14.25 15.74 7.12
N SER A 272 -13.58 14.60 6.95
CA SER A 272 -14.23 13.33 6.57
C SER A 272 -14.16 12.21 7.63
N LEU A 273 -13.26 12.29 8.61
CA LEU A 273 -13.19 11.31 9.71
C LEU A 273 -13.98 11.87 10.90
N SER A 274 -15.16 11.31 11.12
CA SER A 274 -16.18 11.85 12.01
C SER A 274 -15.83 11.71 13.51
N THR A 275 -14.93 10.79 13.88
CA THR A 275 -14.61 10.51 15.28
C THR A 275 -13.11 10.28 15.57
N PRO A 276 -12.65 10.40 16.84
CA PRO A 276 -11.31 9.97 17.27
C PRO A 276 -11.03 8.47 17.06
N LEU A 277 -12.07 7.63 17.06
CA LEU A 277 -11.96 6.19 16.83
C LEU A 277 -11.56 5.89 15.38
N ASP A 278 -12.12 6.62 14.41
CA ASP A 278 -11.81 6.48 12.99
C ASP A 278 -10.32 6.78 12.69
N ARG A 279 -9.71 7.71 13.46
CA ARG A 279 -8.29 8.05 13.33
C ARG A 279 -7.38 6.95 13.86
N GLU A 280 -7.78 6.30 14.95
CA GLU A 280 -7.07 5.16 15.53
C GLU A 280 -7.11 3.97 14.56
N LEU A 281 -8.27 3.68 13.98
CA LEU A 281 -8.44 2.64 12.96
C LEU A 281 -7.57 2.90 11.73
N TYR A 282 -7.54 4.14 11.23
CA TYR A 282 -6.69 4.50 10.11
C TYR A 282 -5.19 4.36 10.42
N SER A 283 -4.76 4.77 11.63
CA SER A 283 -3.38 4.60 12.08
C SER A 283 -3.00 3.13 12.22
N ARG A 284 -3.91 2.30 12.73
CA ARG A 284 -3.73 0.84 12.79
C ARG A 284 -3.58 0.27 11.38
N TYR A 285 -4.44 0.65 10.44
CA TYR A 285 -4.31 0.22 9.04
C TYR A 285 -2.95 0.59 8.42
N GLN A 286 -2.39 1.75 8.70
CA GLN A 286 -1.07 2.12 8.14
C GLN A 286 0.13 1.52 8.89
N GLY A 287 -0.10 0.91 10.06
CA GLY A 287 0.96 0.60 11.03
C GLY A 287 1.65 -0.76 10.87
N TYR A 288 1.19 -1.64 9.99
CA TYR A 288 1.72 -3.01 9.87
C TYR A 288 1.83 -3.52 8.42
N GLU A 289 2.77 -4.45 8.20
CA GLU A 289 2.91 -5.14 6.92
C GLU A 289 1.82 -6.19 6.77
N ARG A 290 1.47 -6.52 5.52
CA ARG A 290 0.40 -7.47 5.21
C ARG A 290 0.88 -8.56 4.29
N TRP A 291 0.60 -9.79 4.69
CA TRP A 291 1.06 -10.99 4.01
C TRP A 291 -0.13 -11.83 3.59
N ALA A 292 -0.08 -12.41 2.39
CA ALA A 292 -1.16 -13.25 1.91
C ALA A 292 -0.71 -14.56 1.28
N VAL A 293 -1.50 -15.62 1.49
CA VAL A 293 -1.46 -16.84 0.69
C VAL A 293 -2.83 -17.00 0.04
N ILE A 294 -2.87 -17.05 -1.29
CA ILE A 294 -4.09 -17.14 -2.10
C ILE A 294 -4.03 -18.41 -2.92
N VAL A 295 -5.10 -19.22 -2.85
CA VAL A 295 -5.21 -20.49 -3.58
C VAL A 295 -6.56 -20.54 -4.29
N GLY A 296 -6.53 -20.74 -5.61
CA GLY A 296 -7.74 -20.89 -6.43
C GLY A 296 -7.59 -22.04 -7.42
N ILE A 297 -8.49 -23.02 -7.36
CA ILE A 297 -8.36 -24.25 -8.15
C ILE A 297 -9.66 -24.52 -8.91
N SER A 298 -9.69 -24.14 -10.20
CA SER A 298 -10.74 -24.54 -11.14
C SER A 298 -10.39 -25.81 -11.89
N LYS A 299 -9.11 -25.98 -12.21
CA LYS A 299 -8.61 -27.12 -12.98
C LYS A 299 -7.82 -28.03 -12.05
N TYR A 300 -8.31 -29.25 -11.90
CA TYR A 300 -7.66 -30.34 -11.21
C TYR A 300 -7.01 -31.28 -12.23
N ARG A 301 -6.01 -32.06 -11.78
CA ARG A 301 -5.44 -33.12 -12.61
C ARG A 301 -6.51 -34.17 -12.97
N ASP A 302 -7.39 -34.49 -12.03
CA ASP A 302 -8.62 -35.20 -12.31
C ASP A 302 -9.73 -34.21 -12.68
N SER A 303 -10.11 -34.21 -13.97
CA SER A 303 -11.12 -33.29 -14.50
C SER A 303 -12.52 -33.43 -13.88
N SER A 304 -12.82 -34.54 -13.20
CA SER A 304 -14.11 -34.73 -12.51
C SER A 304 -14.29 -33.79 -11.31
N LEU A 305 -13.19 -33.21 -10.81
CA LEU A 305 -13.18 -32.25 -9.70
C LEU A 305 -13.18 -30.79 -10.18
N ASN A 306 -13.24 -30.53 -11.49
CA ASN A 306 -13.11 -29.16 -12.00
C ASN A 306 -14.27 -28.24 -11.55
N LEU A 307 -13.90 -27.03 -11.11
CA LEU A 307 -14.79 -25.90 -10.85
C LEU A 307 -14.76 -24.91 -12.02
N LYS A 308 -15.71 -23.97 -12.07
CA LYS A 308 -15.78 -23.02 -13.20
C LYS A 308 -15.03 -21.72 -12.96
N TYR A 309 -15.04 -21.20 -11.73
CA TYR A 309 -14.61 -19.82 -11.47
C TYR A 309 -13.60 -19.63 -10.33
N ALA A 310 -13.18 -20.70 -9.65
CA ALA A 310 -12.29 -20.62 -8.48
C ALA A 310 -10.91 -19.99 -8.77
N ASP A 311 -10.34 -20.27 -9.94
CA ASP A 311 -9.11 -19.61 -10.42
C ASP A 311 -9.29 -18.11 -10.66
N ARG A 312 -10.41 -17.73 -11.28
CA ARG A 312 -10.77 -16.33 -11.51
C ARG A 312 -11.05 -15.59 -10.21
N ASP A 313 -11.77 -16.22 -9.28
CA ASP A 313 -12.04 -15.72 -7.93
C ASP A 313 -10.74 -15.34 -7.22
N ALA A 314 -9.76 -16.25 -7.21
CA ALA A 314 -8.45 -16.01 -6.63
C ALA A 314 -7.63 -14.95 -7.37
N GLU A 315 -7.71 -14.87 -8.71
CA GLU A 315 -7.04 -13.84 -9.49
C GLU A 315 -7.59 -12.44 -9.18
N GLU A 316 -8.91 -12.26 -9.21
CA GLU A 316 -9.53 -10.96 -8.93
C GLU A 316 -9.30 -10.52 -7.49
N PHE A 317 -9.31 -11.47 -6.54
CA PHE A 317 -8.96 -11.19 -5.16
C PHE A 317 -7.51 -10.73 -5.01
N TYR A 318 -6.56 -11.42 -5.65
CA TYR A 318 -5.15 -10.98 -5.68
C TYR A 318 -5.00 -9.56 -6.21
N GLN A 319 -5.63 -9.25 -7.36
CA GLN A 319 -5.57 -7.91 -7.95
C GLN A 319 -6.15 -6.85 -7.01
N LEU A 320 -7.23 -7.17 -6.29
CA LEU A 320 -7.84 -6.26 -5.32
C LEU A 320 -6.90 -5.97 -4.15
N LEU A 321 -6.25 -7.01 -3.58
CA LEU A 321 -5.35 -6.83 -2.43
C LEU A 321 -4.18 -5.87 -2.71
N LEU A 322 -3.71 -5.81 -3.96
CA LEU A 322 -2.65 -4.89 -4.38
C LEU A 322 -3.10 -3.43 -4.42
N THR A 323 -4.41 -3.16 -4.45
CA THR A 323 -4.92 -1.80 -4.52
C THR A 323 -4.95 -1.15 -3.14
N PRO A 324 -4.84 0.19 -3.04
CA PRO A 324 -5.02 0.93 -1.79
C PRO A 324 -6.35 0.59 -1.09
N ASN A 325 -7.40 0.39 -1.90
CA ASN A 325 -8.75 0.09 -1.40
C ASN A 325 -8.92 -1.36 -0.95
N GLY A 326 -8.08 -2.29 -1.40
CA GLY A 326 -8.18 -3.71 -1.04
C GLY A 326 -7.18 -4.17 0.02
N GLY A 327 -6.49 -3.25 0.69
CA GLY A 327 -5.53 -3.56 1.76
C GLY A 327 -4.11 -3.09 1.51
N ASN A 328 -3.76 -2.68 0.28
CA ASN A 328 -2.40 -2.22 -0.10
C ASN A 328 -1.30 -3.24 0.23
N PHE A 329 -1.53 -4.52 -0.07
CA PHE A 329 -0.56 -5.59 0.14
C PHE A 329 0.62 -5.44 -0.82
N GLN A 330 1.84 -5.65 -0.34
CA GLN A 330 3.03 -5.64 -1.18
C GLN A 330 3.09 -6.93 -2.04
N PRO A 331 3.41 -6.85 -3.35
CA PRO A 331 3.42 -8.03 -4.22
C PRO A 331 4.33 -9.17 -3.74
N ASP A 332 5.48 -8.86 -3.12
CA ASP A 332 6.44 -9.83 -2.60
C ASP A 332 5.98 -10.49 -1.30
N HIS A 333 5.04 -9.87 -0.58
CA HIS A 333 4.33 -10.40 0.58
C HIS A 333 3.10 -11.25 0.23
N ILE A 334 2.85 -11.50 -1.06
CA ILE A 334 1.80 -12.43 -1.50
C ILE A 334 2.39 -13.67 -2.15
N ARG A 335 1.80 -14.83 -1.87
CA ARG A 335 1.96 -16.06 -2.67
C ARG A 335 0.59 -16.48 -3.20
N LYS A 336 0.46 -16.46 -4.52
CA LYS A 336 -0.74 -16.87 -5.23
C LYS A 336 -0.45 -18.19 -5.94
N PHE A 337 -1.35 -19.17 -5.80
CA PHE A 337 -1.28 -20.45 -6.48
C PHE A 337 -2.59 -20.72 -7.19
N ILE A 338 -2.54 -20.78 -8.52
CA ILE A 338 -3.71 -20.99 -9.37
C ILE A 338 -3.55 -22.31 -10.12
N ASN A 339 -4.61 -23.14 -10.13
CA ASN A 339 -4.67 -24.37 -10.91
C ASN A 339 -3.40 -25.23 -10.76
N GLU A 340 -2.62 -25.43 -11.81
CA GLU A 340 -1.43 -26.30 -11.85
C GLU A 340 -0.34 -25.91 -10.84
N GLU A 341 -0.31 -24.64 -10.39
CA GLU A 341 0.63 -24.18 -9.37
C GLU A 341 0.18 -24.53 -7.94
N ALA A 342 -1.12 -24.80 -7.74
CA ALA A 342 -1.75 -25.09 -6.46
C ALA A 342 -1.58 -26.55 -6.04
N THR A 343 -0.33 -27.01 -6.02
CA THR A 343 0.05 -28.36 -5.55
C THR A 343 0.16 -28.43 -4.04
N THR A 344 -0.02 -29.62 -3.47
CA THR A 344 0.18 -29.86 -2.03
C THR A 344 1.54 -29.39 -1.55
N ALA A 345 2.60 -29.65 -2.32
CA ALA A 345 3.96 -29.23 -1.98
C ALA A 345 4.15 -27.70 -1.95
N ASN A 346 3.58 -26.98 -2.93
CA ASN A 346 3.71 -25.53 -3.01
C ASN A 346 2.95 -24.83 -1.88
N ILE A 347 1.71 -25.25 -1.63
CA ILE A 347 0.88 -24.67 -0.57
C ILE A 347 1.52 -24.96 0.79
N THR A 348 1.97 -26.20 1.04
CA THR A 348 2.65 -26.57 2.29
C THR A 348 3.89 -25.71 2.54
N ARG A 349 4.70 -25.44 1.50
CA ARG A 349 5.88 -24.57 1.61
C ARG A 349 5.50 -23.13 1.91
N ALA A 350 4.42 -22.63 1.31
CA ALA A 350 3.93 -21.30 1.60
C ALA A 350 3.50 -21.17 3.07
N LEU A 351 2.71 -22.12 3.58
CA LEU A 351 2.28 -22.12 4.98
C LEU A 351 3.48 -22.27 5.94
N ARG A 352 4.37 -23.24 5.71
CA ARG A 352 5.43 -23.59 6.68
C ARG A 352 6.71 -22.76 6.58
N SER A 353 6.95 -22.05 5.48
CA SER A 353 8.21 -21.31 5.25
C SER A 353 7.98 -19.85 4.91
N PHE A 354 7.03 -19.56 4.02
CA PHE A 354 6.76 -18.17 3.63
C PHE A 354 6.07 -17.39 4.75
N LEU A 355 5.04 -17.97 5.37
CA LEU A 355 4.31 -17.33 6.47
C LEU A 355 5.07 -17.33 7.81
N LYS A 356 6.35 -17.72 7.86
CA LYS A 356 7.22 -17.51 9.04
C LYS A 356 7.88 -16.13 9.09
N LYS A 357 7.81 -15.39 7.99
CA LYS A 357 8.40 -14.05 7.84
C LYS A 357 7.64 -12.90 8.52
N PRO A 358 6.29 -12.90 8.59
CA PRO A 358 5.53 -11.83 9.24
C PRO A 358 5.95 -11.63 10.70
N GLY A 359 6.07 -10.36 11.10
CA GLY A 359 6.28 -9.93 12.49
C GLY A 359 5.04 -10.11 13.36
N ARG A 360 5.14 -9.75 14.65
CA ARG A 360 4.03 -9.90 15.62
C ARG A 360 2.82 -9.00 15.37
N GLU A 361 3.05 -7.85 14.75
CA GLU A 361 2.04 -6.83 14.49
C GLU A 361 1.46 -6.92 13.07
N ASP A 362 2.05 -7.75 12.21
CA ASP A 362 1.67 -7.92 10.81
C ASP A 362 0.35 -8.65 10.66
N LEU A 363 -0.38 -8.34 9.58
CA LEU A 363 -1.60 -9.04 9.20
C LEU A 363 -1.27 -10.20 8.27
N VAL A 364 -1.77 -11.40 8.58
CA VAL A 364 -1.72 -12.55 7.68
C VAL A 364 -3.12 -12.87 7.16
N LEU A 365 -3.27 -12.89 5.84
CA LEU A 365 -4.50 -13.26 5.15
C LEU A 365 -4.31 -14.57 4.39
N ILE A 366 -5.18 -15.55 4.58
CA ILE A 366 -5.15 -16.81 3.83
C ILE A 366 -6.49 -16.97 3.12
N TYR A 367 -6.47 -17.12 1.80
CA TYR A 367 -7.68 -17.27 0.99
C TYR A 367 -7.66 -18.59 0.22
N PHE A 368 -8.67 -19.43 0.45
CA PHE A 368 -8.86 -20.70 -0.25
C PHE A 368 -10.17 -20.71 -1.03
N VAL A 369 -10.09 -21.00 -2.33
CA VAL A 369 -11.24 -21.27 -3.20
C VAL A 369 -10.98 -22.58 -3.93
N CYS A 370 -11.50 -23.67 -3.39
CA CYS A 370 -11.26 -25.02 -3.88
C CYS A 370 -12.22 -26.03 -3.26
N HIS A 371 -12.06 -27.31 -3.60
CA HIS A 371 -12.77 -28.40 -2.94
C HIS A 371 -12.16 -28.82 -1.61
N SER A 372 -13.00 -29.35 -0.72
CA SER A 372 -12.58 -30.17 0.42
C SER A 372 -13.29 -31.51 0.46
N ALA A 373 -12.69 -32.46 1.18
CA ALA A 373 -13.27 -33.74 1.51
C ALA A 373 -12.74 -34.26 2.86
N PRO A 374 -13.58 -34.94 3.68
CA PRO A 374 -13.07 -35.77 4.76
C PRO A 374 -12.42 -37.03 4.20
N ASP A 375 -11.53 -37.63 4.99
CA ASP A 375 -11.00 -38.97 4.75
C ASP A 375 -12.16 -39.99 4.69
N ILE A 376 -12.02 -41.02 3.84
CA ILE A 376 -13.01 -42.08 3.70
C ILE A 376 -13.04 -42.97 4.95
N ASP A 377 -11.87 -43.31 5.49
CA ASP A 377 -11.67 -44.25 6.60
C ASP A 377 -11.67 -43.54 7.96
N ARG A 378 -11.24 -42.28 8.01
CA ARG A 378 -11.14 -41.46 9.24
C ARG A 378 -11.76 -40.08 9.07
N ARG A 379 -13.08 -40.04 8.98
CA ARG A 379 -13.86 -38.84 8.60
C ARG A 379 -13.59 -37.60 9.47
N GLU A 380 -13.00 -37.75 10.65
CA GLU A 380 -12.50 -36.65 11.48
C GLU A 380 -11.32 -35.87 10.86
N ASN A 381 -10.59 -36.47 9.92
CA ASN A 381 -9.52 -35.83 9.17
C ASN A 381 -10.10 -35.21 7.91
N VAL A 382 -9.95 -33.89 7.79
CA VAL A 382 -10.46 -33.13 6.65
C VAL A 382 -9.29 -32.63 5.82
N TYR A 383 -9.45 -32.64 4.49
CA TYR A 383 -8.43 -32.26 3.53
C TYR A 383 -8.94 -31.19 2.56
N LEU A 384 -8.06 -30.26 2.21
CA LEU A 384 -8.18 -29.37 1.06
C LEU A 384 -7.68 -30.13 -0.16
N LEU A 385 -8.54 -30.26 -1.18
CA LEU A 385 -8.18 -30.92 -2.42
C LEU A 385 -7.36 -29.93 -3.26
N THR A 386 -6.09 -30.24 -3.41
CA THR A 386 -5.11 -29.51 -4.24
C THR A 386 -5.18 -29.99 -5.69
N ASN A 387 -4.54 -29.26 -6.61
CA ASN A 387 -4.60 -29.60 -8.04
C ASN A 387 -4.11 -31.02 -8.35
N ASP A 388 -3.11 -31.48 -7.60
CA ASP A 388 -2.42 -32.75 -7.79
C ASP A 388 -3.01 -33.91 -6.96
N VAL A 389 -4.17 -33.73 -6.33
CA VAL A 389 -4.84 -34.78 -5.56
C VAL A 389 -5.15 -36.01 -6.40
N ASP A 390 -4.93 -37.18 -5.79
CA ASP A 390 -5.46 -38.45 -6.27
C ASP A 390 -6.77 -38.76 -5.53
N PRO A 391 -7.93 -38.77 -6.19
CA PRO A 391 -9.21 -39.08 -5.54
C PRO A 391 -9.27 -40.47 -4.88
N SER A 392 -8.39 -41.39 -5.27
CA SER A 392 -8.28 -42.73 -4.67
C SER A 392 -7.37 -42.77 -3.43
N ASP A 393 -6.55 -41.74 -3.22
CA ASP A 393 -5.64 -41.59 -2.07
C ASP A 393 -5.62 -40.13 -1.59
N ILE A 394 -6.79 -39.64 -1.15
CA ILE A 394 -6.93 -38.27 -0.65
C ILE A 394 -6.01 -38.03 0.55
N SER A 395 -5.89 -39.00 1.46
CA SER A 395 -5.11 -38.83 2.69
C SER A 395 -3.59 -38.76 2.45
N GLY A 396 -3.09 -39.43 1.40
CA GLY A 396 -1.69 -39.39 0.99
C GLY A 396 -1.32 -38.21 0.09
N THR A 397 -2.28 -37.63 -0.64
CA THR A 397 -1.98 -36.65 -1.70
C THR A 397 -2.56 -35.25 -1.48
N ALA A 398 -3.65 -35.11 -0.72
CA ALA A 398 -4.29 -33.82 -0.45
C ALA A 398 -3.62 -33.08 0.73
N LEU A 399 -3.93 -31.80 0.90
CA LEU A 399 -3.42 -31.00 2.01
C LEU A 399 -4.32 -31.17 3.25
N PRO A 400 -3.83 -31.68 4.38
CA PRO A 400 -4.64 -31.79 5.58
C PRO A 400 -5.03 -30.41 6.11
N LEU A 401 -6.29 -30.19 6.50
CA LEU A 401 -6.69 -28.92 7.14
C LEU A 401 -5.98 -28.70 8.48
N HIS A 402 -5.47 -29.75 9.13
CA HIS A 402 -4.67 -29.60 10.36
C HIS A 402 -3.33 -28.92 10.14
N GLU A 403 -2.86 -28.79 8.89
CA GLU A 403 -1.73 -27.91 8.57
C GLU A 403 -2.03 -26.45 8.91
N ILE A 404 -3.31 -26.03 8.84
CA ILE A 404 -3.73 -24.69 9.25
C ILE A 404 -3.61 -24.55 10.78
N ASP A 405 -4.01 -25.57 11.54
CA ASP A 405 -3.86 -25.58 13.01
C ASP A 405 -2.37 -25.50 13.42
N LEU A 406 -1.52 -26.30 12.77
CA LEU A 406 -0.07 -26.28 13.00
C LEU A 406 0.54 -24.93 12.62
N LEU A 407 0.12 -24.33 11.52
CA LEU A 407 0.53 -22.99 11.12
C LEU A 407 0.23 -21.97 12.23
N LEU A 408 -1.03 -21.95 12.70
CA LEU A 408 -1.52 -21.02 13.72
C LEU A 408 -0.85 -21.23 15.08
N LYS A 409 -0.52 -22.47 15.45
CA LYS A 409 0.07 -22.80 16.75
C LYS A 409 1.59 -22.66 16.78
N GLU A 410 2.27 -22.98 15.68
CA GLU A 410 3.71 -23.23 15.69
C GLU A 410 4.52 -22.31 14.76
N SER A 411 3.89 -21.77 13.71
CA SER A 411 4.64 -21.07 12.64
C SER A 411 4.39 -19.57 12.56
N LEU A 412 3.21 -19.08 12.96
CA LEU A 412 2.92 -17.64 12.96
C LEU A 412 3.35 -16.97 14.26
N LEU A 413 4.00 -15.81 14.13
CA LEU A 413 4.32 -14.93 15.26
C LEU A 413 3.21 -13.92 15.55
N THR A 414 2.43 -13.54 14.53
CA THR A 414 1.28 -12.63 14.65
C THR A 414 0.04 -13.34 15.19
N GLU A 415 -0.82 -12.58 15.88
CA GLU A 415 -2.16 -12.99 16.30
C GLU A 415 -3.25 -12.42 15.37
N GLN A 416 -2.89 -11.53 14.42
CA GLN A 416 -3.78 -10.96 13.42
C GLN A 416 -3.82 -11.83 12.17
N VAL A 417 -4.62 -12.91 12.23
CA VAL A 417 -4.75 -13.87 11.13
C VAL A 417 -6.18 -13.92 10.64
N ILE A 418 -6.40 -13.61 9.36
CA ILE A 418 -7.69 -13.70 8.68
C ILE A 418 -7.65 -14.87 7.71
N ILE A 419 -8.57 -15.82 7.88
CA ILE A 419 -8.74 -16.92 6.94
C ILE A 419 -10.09 -16.76 6.25
N LEU A 420 -10.07 -16.71 4.92
CA LEU A 420 -11.23 -16.63 4.05
C LEU A 420 -11.31 -17.94 3.26
N ALA A 421 -12.43 -18.63 3.37
CA ALA A 421 -12.57 -19.97 2.83
C ALA A 421 -13.86 -20.12 2.04
N ASP A 422 -13.77 -20.04 0.71
CA ASP A 422 -14.84 -20.45 -0.21
C ASP A 422 -14.61 -21.89 -0.64
N ILE A 423 -14.77 -22.79 0.34
CA ILE A 423 -14.44 -24.19 0.17
C ILE A 423 -15.73 -24.95 -0.07
N CYS A 424 -15.99 -25.30 -1.33
CA CYS A 424 -17.14 -26.13 -1.66
C CYS A 424 -16.86 -27.58 -1.25
N HIS A 425 -17.77 -28.21 -0.52
CA HIS A 425 -17.73 -29.66 -0.35
C HIS A 425 -17.82 -30.30 -1.73
N SER A 426 -16.86 -31.18 -2.05
CA SER A 426 -16.88 -31.90 -3.32
C SER A 426 -18.08 -32.85 -3.37
N GLY A 427 -19.20 -32.35 -3.90
CA GLY A 427 -20.33 -33.19 -4.31
C GLY A 427 -19.94 -34.25 -5.35
N ALA A 428 -18.77 -34.11 -5.99
CA ALA A 428 -18.18 -35.13 -6.86
C ALA A 428 -17.89 -36.45 -6.13
N ILE A 429 -17.58 -36.42 -4.83
CA ILE A 429 -17.41 -37.65 -4.02
C ILE A 429 -18.78 -38.20 -3.58
N ALA A 430 -19.85 -37.40 -3.65
CA ALA A 430 -21.19 -37.81 -3.29
C ALA A 430 -21.83 -38.79 -4.28
N GLU A 431 -21.41 -38.82 -5.55
CA GLU A 431 -21.88 -39.85 -6.51
C GLU A 431 -21.38 -41.24 -6.11
N THR A 432 -20.20 -41.33 -5.48
CA THR A 432 -19.61 -42.60 -5.04
C THR A 432 -20.12 -43.03 -3.64
N VAL A 433 -20.46 -42.08 -2.76
CA VAL A 433 -20.76 -42.36 -1.33
C VAL A 433 -22.23 -42.09 -0.94
N GLY A 434 -23.04 -41.51 -1.85
CA GLY A 434 -24.47 -41.27 -1.68
C GLY A 434 -24.84 -39.95 -0.96
N ARG A 435 -26.04 -39.41 -1.26
CA ARG A 435 -26.55 -38.11 -0.78
C ARG A 435 -26.54 -37.90 0.74
N ARG A 436 -26.70 -38.95 1.55
CA ARG A 436 -26.63 -38.83 3.03
C ARG A 436 -25.21 -38.58 3.52
N ALA A 437 -24.22 -39.26 2.94
CA ALA A 437 -22.81 -39.06 3.29
C ALA A 437 -22.32 -37.66 2.91
N ALA A 438 -22.85 -37.07 1.84
CA ALA A 438 -22.53 -35.70 1.43
C ALA A 438 -22.91 -34.64 2.50
N ASN A 439 -24.08 -34.80 3.13
CA ASN A 439 -24.53 -33.90 4.21
C ASN A 439 -23.67 -34.10 5.47
N ASP A 440 -23.46 -35.35 5.91
CA ASP A 440 -22.61 -35.66 7.07
C ASP A 440 -21.18 -35.11 6.91
N ASN A 441 -20.66 -35.10 5.69
CA ASN A 441 -19.33 -34.58 5.36
C ASN A 441 -19.25 -33.04 5.47
N SER A 442 -20.32 -32.32 5.09
CA SER A 442 -20.38 -30.86 5.24
C SER A 442 -20.35 -30.42 6.70
N GLU A 443 -21.04 -31.14 7.58
CA GLU A 443 -21.02 -30.87 9.01
C GLU A 443 -19.64 -31.08 9.64
N LEU A 444 -18.85 -32.04 9.15
CA LEU A 444 -17.52 -32.34 9.68
C LEU A 444 -16.50 -31.27 9.31
N VAL A 445 -16.49 -30.82 8.06
CA VAL A 445 -15.59 -29.75 7.59
C VAL A 445 -15.89 -28.45 8.33
N ASN A 446 -17.17 -28.06 8.43
CA ASN A 446 -17.55 -26.84 9.13
C ASN A 446 -17.25 -26.90 10.62
N ARG A 447 -17.49 -28.04 11.30
CA ARG A 447 -17.06 -28.24 12.70
C ARG A 447 -15.55 -28.14 12.86
N TYR A 448 -14.79 -28.69 11.91
CA TYR A 448 -13.34 -28.61 11.92
C TYR A 448 -12.86 -27.15 11.82
N LEU A 449 -13.35 -26.43 10.82
CA LEU A 449 -13.06 -25.00 10.62
C LEU A 449 -13.47 -24.15 11.83
N GLN A 450 -14.65 -24.39 12.41
CA GLN A 450 -15.07 -23.73 13.65
C GLN A 450 -14.18 -24.10 14.85
N GLY A 451 -13.63 -25.31 14.90
CA GLY A 451 -12.67 -25.74 15.93
C GLY A 451 -11.32 -25.04 15.83
N LEU A 452 -10.83 -24.76 14.61
CA LEU A 452 -9.58 -24.00 14.39
C LEU A 452 -9.62 -22.62 15.05
N SER A 453 -10.79 -21.99 15.03
CA SER A 453 -11.01 -20.64 15.59
C SER A 453 -10.69 -20.57 17.08
N GLN A 454 -10.92 -21.64 17.86
CA GLN A 454 -10.84 -21.62 19.32
C GLN A 454 -9.45 -21.33 19.90
N ASN A 455 -8.37 -21.41 19.10
CA ASN A 455 -7.01 -21.56 19.65
C ASN A 455 -5.97 -20.49 19.31
N ARG A 456 -6.26 -19.43 18.51
CA ARG A 456 -5.38 -18.24 18.25
C ARG A 456 -5.78 -17.42 16.99
N ILE A 457 -7.02 -17.51 16.51
CA ILE A 457 -7.40 -16.90 15.22
C ILE A 457 -7.98 -15.49 15.40
N GLY A 458 -7.43 -14.54 14.62
CA GLY A 458 -7.87 -13.15 14.53
C GLY A 458 -9.07 -12.89 13.61
N ALA A 459 -9.50 -13.82 12.74
CA ALA A 459 -10.85 -14.00 12.17
C ALA A 459 -10.86 -15.21 11.20
N LEU A 460 -11.95 -15.99 11.15
CA LEU A 460 -12.18 -17.03 10.13
C LEU A 460 -13.56 -16.84 9.52
N LEU A 461 -13.64 -16.58 8.22
CA LEU A 461 -14.89 -16.45 7.47
C LEU A 461 -14.98 -17.59 6.46
N THR A 462 -16.06 -18.37 6.56
CA THR A 462 -16.35 -19.48 5.64
C THR A 462 -17.55 -19.14 4.77
N SER A 463 -17.56 -19.62 3.53
CA SER A 463 -18.64 -19.37 2.57
C SER A 463 -19.99 -19.98 2.95
N THR A 464 -20.02 -20.99 3.82
CA THR A 464 -21.20 -21.77 4.18
C THR A 464 -21.27 -22.10 5.68
N GLU A 465 -22.48 -22.32 6.19
CA GLU A 465 -22.77 -23.00 7.45
C GLU A 465 -22.85 -24.53 7.22
N ALA A 466 -22.98 -25.32 8.30
CA ALA A 466 -23.12 -26.78 8.22
C ALA A 466 -24.37 -27.17 7.41
N ASN A 467 -24.21 -28.04 6.40
CA ASN A 467 -25.25 -28.54 5.46
C ASN A 467 -25.60 -27.64 4.26
N GLU A 468 -24.71 -26.71 3.86
CA GLU A 468 -24.94 -25.83 2.70
C GLU A 468 -23.94 -26.08 1.56
N ILE A 469 -24.29 -25.59 0.37
CA ILE A 469 -23.48 -25.72 -0.85
C ILE A 469 -23.02 -24.33 -1.29
N SER A 470 -21.74 -24.16 -1.64
CA SER A 470 -21.25 -22.95 -2.31
C SER A 470 -21.77 -22.88 -3.74
N PHE A 471 -22.41 -21.76 -4.12
CA PHE A 471 -22.91 -21.56 -5.49
C PHE A 471 -21.93 -20.75 -6.35
N GLU A 472 -21.82 -21.13 -7.63
CA GLU A 472 -21.06 -20.40 -8.65
C GLU A 472 -21.92 -20.16 -9.92
N ASP A 473 -21.89 -18.95 -10.50
CA ASP A 473 -22.75 -18.59 -11.64
C ASP A 473 -22.18 -17.36 -12.38
N LYS A 474 -22.47 -17.29 -13.69
CA LYS A 474 -22.11 -16.16 -14.55
C LYS A 474 -22.77 -14.84 -14.13
N LYS A 475 -23.95 -14.89 -13.49
CA LYS A 475 -24.70 -13.68 -13.09
C LYS A 475 -23.95 -12.84 -12.04
N TRP A 476 -23.05 -13.43 -11.28
CA TRP A 476 -22.22 -12.73 -10.30
C TRP A 476 -20.93 -12.26 -10.98
N GLY A 477 -20.83 -10.96 -11.27
CA GLY A 477 -19.62 -10.34 -11.87
C GLY A 477 -19.16 -10.92 -13.22
N GLY A 478 -20.02 -11.60 -13.96
CA GLY A 478 -19.65 -12.29 -15.20
C GLY A 478 -19.01 -13.67 -15.00
N GLY A 479 -19.06 -14.23 -13.79
CA GLY A 479 -18.59 -15.58 -13.44
C GLY A 479 -17.73 -15.59 -12.17
N HIS A 480 -18.36 -15.85 -11.02
CA HIS A 480 -17.74 -15.95 -9.70
C HIS A 480 -18.50 -16.93 -8.79
N GLY A 481 -17.88 -17.38 -7.70
CA GLY A 481 -18.60 -17.86 -6.52
C GLY A 481 -19.39 -16.73 -5.85
N VAL A 482 -20.61 -16.98 -5.36
CA VAL A 482 -21.45 -15.94 -4.75
C VAL A 482 -20.81 -15.31 -3.51
N PHE A 483 -20.11 -16.09 -2.70
CA PHE A 483 -19.36 -15.60 -1.55
C PHE A 483 -18.24 -14.66 -1.99
N THR A 484 -17.41 -15.11 -2.93
CA THR A 484 -16.32 -14.32 -3.48
C THR A 484 -16.79 -13.01 -4.12
N HIS A 485 -17.91 -13.05 -4.85
CA HIS A 485 -18.49 -11.85 -5.45
C HIS A 485 -18.78 -10.75 -4.41
N TYR A 486 -19.51 -11.09 -3.34
CA TYR A 486 -19.82 -10.12 -2.29
C TYR A 486 -18.62 -9.79 -1.40
N LEU A 487 -17.65 -10.69 -1.26
CA LEU A 487 -16.38 -10.40 -0.61
C LEU A 487 -15.62 -9.30 -1.36
N LEU A 488 -15.53 -9.40 -2.69
CA LEU A 488 -14.88 -8.40 -3.54
C LEU A 488 -15.63 -7.05 -3.50
N GLU A 489 -16.98 -7.07 -3.55
CA GLU A 489 -17.76 -5.83 -3.42
C GLU A 489 -17.61 -5.18 -2.04
N GLY A 490 -17.63 -5.99 -0.97
CA GLY A 490 -17.46 -5.54 0.40
C GLY A 490 -16.11 -4.85 0.60
N LEU A 491 -15.02 -5.50 0.19
CA LEU A 491 -13.67 -4.94 0.24
C LEU A 491 -13.49 -3.69 -0.63
N ARG A 492 -14.25 -3.56 -1.72
CA ARG A 492 -14.28 -2.32 -2.53
C ARG A 492 -15.02 -1.15 -1.84
N GLY A 493 -15.55 -1.37 -0.63
CA GLY A 493 -16.18 -0.35 0.20
C GLY A 493 -17.70 -0.48 0.32
N ALA A 494 -18.33 -1.50 -0.27
CA ALA A 494 -19.76 -1.73 -0.08
C ALA A 494 -20.11 -2.20 1.34
N ALA A 495 -19.11 -2.72 2.07
CA ALA A 495 -19.26 -3.17 3.45
C ALA A 495 -19.12 -2.04 4.49
N ASP A 496 -18.66 -0.84 4.12
CA ASP A 496 -18.55 0.33 5.02
C ASP A 496 -19.95 0.81 5.43
N GLN A 497 -20.48 0.27 6.53
CA GLN A 497 -21.87 0.48 6.93
C GLN A 497 -22.04 1.82 7.65
N ASP A 498 -21.06 2.20 8.47
CA ASP A 498 -21.07 3.45 9.21
C ASP A 498 -20.60 4.65 8.36
N ASN A 499 -20.13 4.40 7.13
CA ASN A 499 -19.64 5.37 6.17
C ASN A 499 -18.43 6.18 6.66
N ASN A 500 -17.63 5.60 7.57
CA ASN A 500 -16.42 6.23 8.08
C ASN A 500 -15.23 6.16 7.08
N GLY A 501 -15.40 5.43 5.96
CA GLY A 501 -14.38 5.28 4.92
C GLY A 501 -13.40 4.13 5.17
N ILE A 502 -13.63 3.30 6.18
CA ILE A 502 -12.83 2.14 6.55
C ILE A 502 -13.77 0.94 6.54
N VAL A 503 -13.33 -0.17 5.94
CA VAL A 503 -14.01 -1.45 6.05
C VAL A 503 -13.27 -2.26 7.10
N THR A 504 -13.97 -2.56 8.20
CA THR A 504 -13.49 -3.49 9.22
C THR A 504 -13.83 -4.93 8.87
N ILE A 505 -13.15 -5.90 9.48
CA ILE A 505 -13.47 -7.32 9.28
C ILE A 505 -14.89 -7.66 9.78
N GLY A 506 -15.35 -6.99 10.84
CA GLY A 506 -16.71 -7.16 11.37
C GLY A 506 -17.78 -6.72 10.38
N GLU A 507 -17.61 -5.54 9.78
CA GLU A 507 -18.51 -5.01 8.76
C GLU A 507 -18.48 -5.83 7.47
N LEU A 508 -17.29 -6.24 7.03
CA LEU A 508 -17.13 -7.10 5.85
C LEU A 508 -17.89 -8.41 6.03
N PHE A 509 -17.78 -9.04 7.21
CA PHE A 509 -18.51 -10.27 7.50
C PHE A 509 -20.03 -10.06 7.43
N GLU A 510 -20.55 -9.04 8.09
CA GLU A 510 -22.00 -8.75 8.10
C GLU A 510 -22.52 -8.51 6.69
N TYR A 511 -21.81 -7.68 5.91
CA TYR A 511 -22.15 -7.39 4.52
C TYR A 511 -22.18 -8.66 3.65
N VAL A 512 -21.12 -9.47 3.71
CA VAL A 512 -21.03 -10.69 2.91
C VAL A 512 -22.14 -11.66 3.31
N ARG A 513 -22.36 -11.87 4.61
CA ARG A 513 -23.39 -12.78 5.11
C ARG A 513 -24.78 -12.40 4.65
N GLU A 514 -25.17 -11.13 4.81
CA GLU A 514 -26.50 -10.66 4.44
C GLU A 514 -26.75 -10.77 2.93
N ASN A 515 -25.77 -10.38 2.13
CA ASN A 515 -25.93 -10.37 0.68
C ASN A 515 -25.89 -11.77 0.07
N VAL A 516 -25.04 -12.67 0.56
CA VAL A 516 -25.00 -14.07 0.10
C VAL A 516 -26.31 -14.78 0.44
N LYS A 517 -26.83 -14.61 1.66
CA LYS A 517 -28.13 -15.16 2.06
C LYS A 517 -29.24 -14.68 1.14
N ARG A 518 -29.31 -13.36 0.92
CA ARG A 518 -30.32 -12.76 0.04
C ARG A 518 -30.19 -13.24 -1.41
N ALA A 519 -28.97 -13.35 -1.94
CA ALA A 519 -28.73 -13.75 -3.33
C ALA A 519 -28.96 -15.23 -3.60
N THR A 520 -28.95 -16.06 -2.55
CA THR A 520 -29.15 -17.50 -2.62
C THR A 520 -30.49 -17.95 -2.05
N ASP A 521 -31.37 -17.03 -1.64
CA ASP A 521 -32.64 -17.35 -0.96
C ASP A 521 -32.42 -18.22 0.29
N ASP A 522 -31.48 -17.82 1.14
CA ASP A 522 -31.06 -18.49 2.38
C ASP A 522 -30.50 -19.92 2.18
N ARG A 523 -30.08 -20.27 0.95
CA ARG A 523 -29.44 -21.57 0.66
C ARG A 523 -27.95 -21.61 0.94
N GLN A 524 -27.34 -20.46 1.19
CA GLN A 524 -25.95 -20.30 1.59
C GLN A 524 -25.86 -19.16 2.60
N CYS A 525 -25.34 -19.47 3.79
CA CYS A 525 -25.14 -18.60 4.92
C CYS A 525 -23.66 -18.60 5.29
N PRO A 526 -22.91 -17.53 4.93
CA PRO A 526 -21.54 -17.39 5.40
C PRO A 526 -21.47 -17.40 6.93
N SER A 527 -20.47 -18.07 7.48
CA SER A 527 -20.29 -18.25 8.92
C SER A 527 -18.96 -17.68 9.38
N VAL A 528 -18.89 -17.26 10.65
CA VAL A 528 -17.67 -16.80 11.29
C VAL A 528 -17.28 -17.76 12.41
N GLY A 529 -15.98 -18.02 12.56
CA GLY A 529 -15.45 -18.78 13.68
C GLY A 529 -15.84 -18.17 15.04
N ILE A 530 -16.03 -19.02 16.06
CA ILE A 530 -16.58 -18.67 17.38
C ILE A 530 -15.57 -17.91 18.28
N SER A 531 -14.33 -17.68 17.83
CA SER A 531 -13.32 -16.97 18.62
C SER A 531 -13.58 -15.48 18.75
N SER A 532 -13.09 -14.91 19.87
CA SER A 532 -12.98 -13.47 20.03
C SER A 532 -11.96 -12.94 19.03
N PHE A 533 -12.45 -12.42 17.90
CA PHE A 533 -11.64 -11.62 17.02
C PHE A 533 -11.88 -10.13 17.25
N ASP A 534 -10.87 -9.32 16.94
CA ASP A 534 -11.05 -7.87 16.86
C ASP A 534 -11.91 -7.55 15.63
N ARG A 535 -13.20 -7.33 15.88
CA ARG A 535 -14.16 -6.96 14.84
C ARG A 535 -13.81 -5.64 14.18
N ASP A 536 -13.09 -4.77 14.90
CA ASP A 536 -12.70 -3.44 14.44
C ASP A 536 -11.36 -3.47 13.69
N LEU A 537 -10.78 -4.65 13.43
CA LEU A 537 -9.57 -4.78 12.62
C LEU A 537 -9.81 -4.24 11.21
N PRO A 538 -9.14 -3.15 10.79
CA PRO A 538 -9.37 -2.53 9.50
C PRO A 538 -8.71 -3.34 8.38
N ILE A 539 -9.47 -3.75 7.38
CA ILE A 539 -8.99 -4.62 6.29
C ILE A 539 -8.92 -3.91 4.93
N ALA A 540 -9.77 -2.89 4.74
CA ALA A 540 -9.79 -2.09 3.52
C ALA A 540 -10.13 -0.62 3.88
N ILE A 541 -9.76 0.30 3.00
CA ILE A 541 -10.13 1.71 3.12
C ILE A 541 -10.88 2.10 1.86
N ARG A 542 -12.05 2.68 2.02
CA ARG A 542 -12.76 3.34 0.93
C ARG A 542 -12.18 4.74 0.81
N GLU A 543 -11.19 4.92 -0.07
CA GLU A 543 -10.84 6.28 -0.50
C GLU A 543 -12.13 6.92 -1.04
N SER A 544 -12.63 7.96 -0.36
CA SER A 544 -13.76 8.73 -0.84
C SER A 544 -13.47 9.17 -2.26
N PRO A 545 -14.47 9.17 -3.18
CA PRO A 545 -14.21 9.61 -4.53
C PRO A 545 -13.58 10.99 -4.48
N ILE A 546 -12.44 11.14 -5.14
CA ILE A 546 -11.73 12.42 -5.14
C ILE A 546 -12.67 13.39 -5.87
N LYS A 547 -13.25 14.33 -5.12
CA LYS A 547 -14.08 15.38 -5.67
C LYS A 547 -13.16 16.38 -6.35
N VAL A 548 -13.24 16.42 -7.67
CA VAL A 548 -12.47 17.36 -8.47
C VAL A 548 -13.41 18.48 -8.89
N LEU A 549 -13.19 19.69 -8.38
CA LEU A 549 -13.89 20.88 -8.86
C LEU A 549 -13.06 21.55 -9.94
N ILE A 550 -13.62 21.62 -11.14
CA ILE A 550 -12.99 22.27 -12.28
C ILE A 550 -13.64 23.64 -12.48
N ILE A 551 -12.84 24.69 -12.34
CA ILE A 551 -13.29 26.08 -12.38
C ILE A 551 -12.73 26.73 -13.64
N ASP A 552 -13.61 27.11 -14.58
CA ASP A 552 -13.25 27.95 -15.73
C ASP A 552 -13.54 29.43 -15.39
N THR A 553 -12.51 30.25 -15.24
CA THR A 553 -12.63 31.70 -15.02
C THR A 553 -12.49 32.43 -16.35
N ASN A 554 -13.40 33.39 -16.60
CA ASN A 554 -13.41 34.18 -17.84
C ASN A 554 -13.02 35.64 -17.55
N PRO A 555 -11.78 36.07 -17.85
CA PRO A 555 -11.42 37.48 -17.68
C PRO A 555 -11.54 38.29 -18.97
N ARG A 556 -11.48 37.70 -20.18
CA ARG A 556 -11.52 38.45 -21.45
C ARG A 556 -12.07 37.63 -22.63
N LYS A 557 -12.73 38.33 -23.55
CA LYS A 557 -13.68 37.87 -24.58
C LYS A 557 -13.22 36.87 -25.65
N ASP A 558 -11.97 36.38 -25.68
CA ASP A 558 -11.42 35.74 -26.89
C ASP A 558 -10.70 34.39 -26.65
N LEU A 559 -11.24 33.48 -25.83
CA LEU A 559 -10.71 32.12 -25.71
C LEU A 559 -11.73 31.07 -26.16
N ASN A 560 -11.27 30.13 -26.98
CA ASN A 560 -12.09 29.10 -27.61
C ASN A 560 -12.35 27.97 -26.58
N HIS A 561 -13.32 28.17 -25.68
CA HIS A 561 -13.64 27.29 -24.54
C HIS A 561 -14.06 25.84 -24.93
N HIS A 562 -14.32 25.58 -26.21
CA HIS A 562 -14.85 24.29 -26.66
C HIS A 562 -13.84 23.13 -26.62
N ASP A 563 -12.56 23.38 -26.91
CA ASP A 563 -11.55 22.31 -26.95
C ASP A 563 -11.13 21.84 -25.57
N GLY A 564 -11.03 22.75 -24.58
CA GLY A 564 -10.76 22.42 -23.18
C GLY A 564 -11.85 21.54 -22.58
N ILE A 565 -13.12 21.94 -22.75
CA ILE A 565 -14.29 21.20 -22.25
C ILE A 565 -14.44 19.83 -22.94
N ARG A 566 -14.15 19.73 -24.24
CA ARG A 566 -14.21 18.45 -24.99
C ARG A 566 -13.12 17.47 -24.55
N THR A 567 -11.90 17.98 -24.33
CA THR A 567 -10.77 17.19 -23.84
C THR A 567 -11.02 16.72 -22.40
N LEU A 568 -11.55 17.60 -21.55
CA LEU A 568 -11.97 17.30 -20.17
C LEU A 568 -13.05 16.20 -20.11
N ARG A 569 -14.10 16.25 -20.93
CA ARG A 569 -15.11 15.16 -20.98
C ARG A 569 -14.51 13.81 -21.38
N ASN A 570 -13.50 13.81 -22.25
CA ASN A 570 -12.84 12.58 -22.68
C ASN A 570 -11.92 12.01 -21.58
N VAL A 571 -11.30 12.87 -20.77
CA VAL A 571 -10.54 12.48 -19.57
C VAL A 571 -11.49 11.89 -18.51
N ILE A 572 -12.60 12.58 -18.22
CA ILE A 572 -13.61 12.14 -17.23
C ILE A 572 -14.15 10.74 -17.57
N LYS A 573 -14.40 10.45 -18.85
CA LYS A 573 -14.80 9.11 -19.32
C LYS A 573 -13.73 8.03 -19.16
N ARG A 574 -12.43 8.40 -19.13
CA ARG A 574 -11.30 7.46 -19.07
C ARG A 574 -10.87 7.10 -17.64
N PHE A 575 -11.15 7.97 -16.67
CA PHE A 575 -10.69 7.80 -15.28
C PHE A 575 -11.73 7.13 -14.36
N ASN A 576 -13.00 7.12 -14.75
CA ASN A 576 -14.08 6.50 -13.97
C ASN A 576 -13.91 4.97 -13.79
N ASP A 577 -13.03 4.33 -14.57
CA ASP A 577 -12.77 2.88 -14.50
C ASP A 577 -11.63 2.50 -13.51
N ARG A 578 -10.88 3.47 -12.94
CA ARG A 578 -9.68 3.18 -12.12
C ARG A 578 -9.67 3.75 -10.71
N ARG A 579 -10.35 4.88 -10.47
CA ARG A 579 -10.65 5.44 -9.14
C ARG A 579 -12.02 6.10 -9.26
N GLN A 580 -12.90 5.91 -8.28
CA GLN A 580 -14.17 6.65 -8.27
C GLN A 580 -13.81 8.15 -8.14
N LEU A 581 -14.05 8.96 -9.17
CA LEU A 581 -13.84 10.41 -9.13
C LEU A 581 -15.21 11.08 -9.22
N GLU A 582 -15.47 12.05 -8.36
CA GLU A 582 -16.70 12.85 -8.43
C GLU A 582 -16.34 14.23 -8.97
N ILE A 583 -16.72 14.52 -10.21
CA ILE A 583 -16.21 15.70 -10.91
C ILE A 583 -17.31 16.73 -11.06
N GLU A 584 -17.08 17.90 -10.47
CA GLU A 584 -17.97 19.05 -10.53
C GLU A 584 -17.35 20.12 -11.43
N ILE A 585 -18.12 20.65 -12.38
CA ILE A 585 -17.61 21.64 -13.34
C ILE A 585 -18.38 22.95 -13.15
N ALA A 586 -17.66 23.99 -12.77
CA ALA A 586 -18.17 25.35 -12.66
C ALA A 586 -17.55 26.22 -13.77
N LEU A 587 -18.38 26.71 -14.69
CA LEU A 587 -17.96 27.54 -15.81
C LEU A 587 -18.29 29.01 -15.58
N VAL A 588 -17.49 29.91 -16.14
CA VAL A 588 -17.71 31.37 -16.11
C VAL A 588 -17.78 31.88 -14.65
N VAL A 589 -16.90 31.35 -13.81
CA VAL A 589 -16.86 31.65 -12.39
C VAL A 589 -16.19 32.99 -12.16
N ARG A 590 -16.89 33.92 -11.49
CA ARG A 590 -16.29 35.18 -11.06
C ARG A 590 -15.43 34.94 -9.82
N ALA A 591 -14.38 35.74 -9.66
CA ALA A 591 -13.48 35.64 -8.50
C ALA A 591 -14.21 35.72 -7.14
N GLY A 592 -15.32 36.47 -7.05
CA GLY A 592 -16.14 36.58 -5.84
C GLY A 592 -16.99 35.33 -5.51
N ASP A 593 -17.29 34.49 -6.51
CA ASP A 593 -18.16 33.31 -6.35
C ASP A 593 -17.36 32.05 -6.00
N LEU A 594 -16.04 32.16 -6.07
CA LEU A 594 -15.06 31.09 -5.90
C LEU A 594 -15.13 30.48 -4.50
N GLN A 595 -15.21 31.33 -3.47
CA GLN A 595 -15.34 30.88 -2.08
C GLN A 595 -16.66 30.11 -1.85
N HIS A 596 -17.74 30.54 -2.49
CA HIS A 596 -19.04 29.85 -2.40
C HIS A 596 -18.98 28.48 -3.07
N LEU A 597 -18.35 28.36 -4.23
CA LEU A 597 -18.18 27.08 -4.93
C LEU A 597 -17.32 26.08 -4.14
N LEU A 598 -16.23 26.55 -3.54
CA LEU A 598 -15.38 25.72 -2.68
C LEU A 598 -16.13 25.23 -1.44
N LEU A 599 -16.93 26.10 -0.82
CA LEU A 599 -17.76 25.73 0.34
C LEU A 599 -18.90 24.77 -0.02
N LYS A 600 -19.49 24.95 -1.21
CA LYS A 600 -20.63 24.16 -1.68
C LYS A 600 -20.23 22.74 -2.08
N HIS A 601 -19.14 22.61 -2.84
CA HIS A 601 -18.74 21.32 -3.41
C HIS A 601 -17.67 20.60 -2.57
N GLN A 602 -17.01 21.31 -1.65
CA GLN A 602 -15.93 20.78 -0.79
C GLN A 602 -14.96 19.85 -1.54
N PRO A 603 -14.37 20.30 -2.66
CA PRO A 603 -13.54 19.45 -3.50
C PRO A 603 -12.20 19.12 -2.85
N GLN A 604 -11.72 17.89 -3.02
CA GLN A 604 -10.35 17.51 -2.65
C GLN A 604 -9.31 18.04 -3.65
N VAL A 605 -9.67 18.21 -4.92
CA VAL A 605 -8.79 18.78 -5.95
C VAL A 605 -9.53 19.90 -6.67
N VAL A 606 -8.90 21.07 -6.79
CA VAL A 606 -9.46 22.18 -7.57
C VAL A 606 -8.58 22.44 -8.78
N HIS A 607 -9.13 22.26 -9.97
CA HIS A 607 -8.42 22.59 -11.20
C HIS A 607 -8.92 23.93 -11.76
N PHE A 608 -8.03 24.90 -11.90
CA PHE A 608 -8.33 26.21 -12.48
C PHE A 608 -7.96 26.26 -13.95
N CYS A 609 -8.96 26.44 -14.79
CA CYS A 609 -8.83 26.83 -16.20
C CYS A 609 -9.11 28.33 -16.30
N GLY A 610 -8.22 29.11 -16.90
CA GLY A 610 -8.43 30.55 -17.10
C GLY A 610 -7.17 31.37 -16.90
N HIS A 611 -7.22 32.65 -17.29
CA HIS A 611 -6.16 33.61 -16.97
C HIS A 611 -6.54 34.35 -15.68
N GLY A 612 -5.62 34.55 -14.75
CA GLY A 612 -5.91 35.45 -13.63
C GLY A 612 -6.18 36.87 -14.14
N SER A 613 -7.10 37.61 -13.52
CA SER A 613 -7.06 39.07 -13.63
C SER A 613 -5.99 39.59 -12.66
N ASP A 614 -5.25 40.62 -13.08
CA ASP A 614 -4.25 41.33 -12.27
C ASP A 614 -4.79 41.77 -10.89
#